data_AF-B9XI17-F1
#
_entry.id   AF-B9XI17-F1
#
_cell.length_a   1.000
_cell.length_b   1.000
_cell.length_c   1.000
_cell.angle_alpha   90.00
_cell.angle_beta   90.00
_cell.angle_gamma   90.00
#
_symmetry.space_group_name_H-M   'P 1'
#
loop_
_entity.id
_entity.type
_entity.pdbx_description
1 polymer ?
#
loop_
_entity_poly.entity_id
_entity_poly.type
_entity_poly.pdbx_seq_one_letter_code
_entity_poly.pdbx_strand_id
1 'polypeptide(L)'
;MVGSRLTTHYGLEIARKLAYQLAYIGVTVVSGGARGIDTAAHQGALSAKGRTIAVLGTGINLVFPPENADLFERIAANGAVLSQFPFNRNADKQTFPIRNRIVAGMTLGTVVVEANLTSGALITANMAVEAGRQVFAVPGRIDSPRSKGCHELIKKGAKLCEGAEDILSEFEYLFPSTNRPPGASETGVLPALNLSENEQKVYDALSNEESNIDEIIRHSGLPSSAVSVALLGLEMKRLIRQLPGKMFLRNA
;
A
#
# COMPACT_ATOMS: atom_id res chain seq x y z
N MET A 1 2.89 -8.50 0.48
CA MET A 1 1.68 -8.46 1.33
C MET A 1 1.10 -9.86 1.45
N VAL A 2 0.75 -10.30 2.66
CA VAL A 2 0.22 -11.64 2.92
C VAL A 2 -0.87 -11.59 4.01
N GLY A 3 -1.67 -12.65 4.10
CA GLY A 3 -2.62 -12.79 5.21
C GLY A 3 -3.51 -14.02 5.10
N SER A 4 -4.61 -13.98 5.84
CA SER A 4 -5.55 -15.09 5.98
C SER A 4 -6.23 -15.42 4.65
N ARG A 5 -6.49 -16.70 4.43
CA ARG A 5 -7.38 -17.18 3.37
C ARG A 5 -8.86 -17.05 3.76
N LEU A 6 -9.12 -17.12 5.07
CA LEU A 6 -10.42 -16.82 5.66
C LEU A 6 -10.37 -15.36 6.09
N THR A 7 -10.90 -14.47 5.25
CA THR A 7 -10.82 -13.02 5.47
C THR A 7 -12.12 -12.44 6.01
N THR A 8 -12.01 -11.33 6.74
CA THR A 8 -13.14 -10.43 7.01
C THR A 8 -13.29 -9.43 5.86
N HIS A 9 -14.43 -8.73 5.80
CA HIS A 9 -14.61 -7.60 4.88
C HIS A 9 -13.54 -6.52 5.12
N TYR A 10 -13.29 -6.19 6.39
CA TYR A 10 -12.23 -5.28 6.80
C TYR A 10 -10.87 -5.69 6.24
N GLY A 11 -10.46 -6.95 6.44
CA GLY A 11 -9.18 -7.44 5.93
C GLY A 11 -9.03 -7.32 4.42
N LEU A 12 -10.09 -7.61 3.65
CA LEU A 12 -10.10 -7.46 2.19
C LEU A 12 -9.99 -5.99 1.76
N GLU A 13 -10.71 -5.09 2.42
CA GLU A 13 -10.67 -3.66 2.13
C GLU A 13 -9.30 -3.06 2.43
N ILE A 14 -8.72 -3.37 3.60
CA ILE A 14 -7.39 -2.87 3.97
C ILE A 14 -6.32 -3.42 3.03
N ALA A 15 -6.36 -4.72 2.70
CA ALA A 15 -5.42 -5.30 1.75
C ALA A 15 -5.48 -4.61 0.39
N ARG A 16 -6.69 -4.36 -0.13
CA ARG A 16 -6.89 -3.68 -1.41
C ARG A 16 -6.42 -2.22 -1.34
N LYS A 17 -6.78 -1.50 -0.28
CA LYS A 17 -6.41 -0.09 -0.07
C LYS A 17 -4.89 0.08 0.01
N LEU A 18 -4.22 -0.67 0.89
CA LEU A 18 -2.77 -0.58 1.06
C LEU A 18 -2.04 -0.96 -0.24
N ALA A 19 -2.45 -2.06 -0.89
CA ALA A 19 -1.85 -2.45 -2.16
C ALA A 19 -2.05 -1.43 -3.26
N TYR A 20 -3.24 -0.80 -3.34
CA TYR A 20 -3.50 0.30 -4.27
C TYR A 20 -2.57 1.48 -3.99
N GLN A 21 -2.49 1.94 -2.74
CA GLN A 21 -1.68 3.09 -2.36
C GLN A 21 -0.19 2.86 -2.68
N LEU A 22 0.35 1.69 -2.31
CA LEU A 22 1.73 1.32 -2.59
C LEU A 22 2.00 1.22 -4.10
N ALA A 23 1.12 0.56 -4.85
CA ALA A 23 1.29 0.40 -6.29
C ALA A 23 1.16 1.71 -7.05
N TYR A 24 0.29 2.61 -6.60
CA TYR A 24 0.07 3.93 -7.20
C TYR A 24 1.34 4.80 -7.20
N ILE A 25 2.17 4.67 -6.17
CA ILE A 25 3.45 5.38 -6.04
C ILE A 25 4.64 4.59 -6.61
N GLY A 26 4.38 3.50 -7.34
CA GLY A 26 5.40 2.70 -8.02
C GLY A 26 6.00 1.55 -7.23
N VAL A 27 5.53 1.26 -6.01
CA VAL A 27 5.99 0.09 -5.25
C VAL A 27 5.36 -1.18 -5.82
N THR A 28 6.21 -2.16 -6.16
CA THR A 28 5.71 -3.45 -6.66
C THR A 28 5.14 -4.29 -5.52
N VAL A 29 3.87 -4.67 -5.63
CA VAL A 29 3.22 -5.53 -4.63
C VAL A 29 3.49 -7.00 -4.95
N VAL A 30 4.19 -7.71 -4.05
CA VAL A 30 4.42 -9.15 -4.16
C VAL A 30 3.48 -9.91 -3.22
N SER A 31 2.84 -10.97 -3.71
CA SER A 31 2.02 -11.88 -2.91
C SER A 31 1.95 -13.28 -3.51
N GLY A 32 1.21 -14.18 -2.86
CA GLY A 32 1.14 -15.59 -3.19
C GLY A 32 0.03 -16.03 -4.13
N GLY A 33 -0.87 -15.12 -4.52
CA GLY A 33 -2.04 -15.47 -5.31
C GLY A 33 -3.07 -16.38 -4.62
N ALA A 34 -2.98 -16.61 -3.31
CA ALA A 34 -3.97 -17.41 -2.58
C ALA A 34 -5.32 -16.66 -2.45
N ARG A 35 -6.38 -17.38 -2.07
CA ARG A 35 -7.67 -16.77 -1.69
C ARG A 35 -7.48 -15.75 -0.57
N GLY A 36 -8.37 -14.77 -0.50
CA GLY A 36 -8.41 -13.80 0.61
C GLY A 36 -7.43 -12.65 0.41
N ILE A 37 -6.56 -12.41 1.40
CA ILE A 37 -5.68 -11.23 1.43
C ILE A 37 -4.76 -11.15 0.21
N ASP A 38 -4.16 -12.26 -0.21
CA ASP A 38 -3.26 -12.29 -1.37
C ASP A 38 -4.00 -11.83 -2.65
N THR A 39 -5.22 -12.34 -2.87
CA THR A 39 -6.08 -11.94 -4.00
C THR A 39 -6.42 -10.45 -3.94
N ALA A 40 -6.84 -9.96 -2.77
CA ALA A 40 -7.20 -8.55 -2.59
C ALA A 40 -6.01 -7.60 -2.80
N ALA A 41 -4.80 -8.01 -2.38
CA ALA A 41 -3.58 -7.25 -2.61
C ALA A 41 -3.27 -7.12 -4.10
N HIS A 42 -3.31 -8.22 -4.85
CA HIS A 42 -3.11 -8.16 -6.31
C HIS A 42 -4.16 -7.30 -7.01
N GLN A 43 -5.44 -7.45 -6.64
CA GLN A 43 -6.51 -6.62 -7.18
C GLN A 43 -6.28 -5.13 -6.90
N GLY A 44 -5.90 -4.77 -5.67
CA GLY A 44 -5.60 -3.38 -5.30
C GLY A 44 -4.46 -2.80 -6.13
N ALA A 45 -3.37 -3.56 -6.28
CA ALA A 45 -2.22 -3.13 -7.08
C ALA A 45 -2.57 -2.92 -8.56
N LEU A 46 -3.34 -3.84 -9.16
CA LEU A 46 -3.79 -3.72 -10.55
C LEU A 46 -4.77 -2.56 -10.74
N SER A 47 -5.65 -2.30 -9.79
CA SER A 47 -6.57 -1.15 -9.84
C SER A 47 -5.83 0.19 -9.85
N ALA A 48 -4.65 0.26 -9.24
CA ALA A 48 -3.77 1.43 -9.32
C ALA A 48 -3.00 1.54 -10.64
N LYS A 49 -3.20 0.59 -11.57
CA LYS A 49 -2.38 0.39 -12.78
C LYS A 49 -0.90 0.21 -12.46
N GLY A 50 -0.59 -0.27 -11.25
CA GLY A 50 0.78 -0.52 -10.81
C GLY A 50 1.21 -1.97 -11.03
N ARG A 51 2.45 -2.26 -10.65
CA ARG A 51 3.07 -3.57 -10.86
C ARG A 51 2.79 -4.52 -9.71
N THR A 52 2.50 -5.79 -10.01
CA THR A 52 2.36 -6.83 -8.99
C THR A 52 2.93 -8.18 -9.42
N ILE A 53 3.43 -8.97 -8.46
CA ILE A 53 4.07 -10.26 -8.72
C ILE A 53 3.42 -11.35 -7.86
N ALA A 54 2.89 -12.39 -8.50
CA ALA A 54 2.34 -13.56 -7.83
C ALA A 54 3.38 -14.69 -7.79
N VAL A 55 3.64 -15.25 -6.61
CA VAL A 55 4.51 -16.44 -6.47
C VAL A 55 3.66 -17.66 -6.14
N LEU A 56 3.63 -18.64 -7.04
CA LEU A 56 2.72 -19.77 -6.99
C LEU A 56 3.22 -20.92 -6.12
N GLY A 57 2.28 -21.57 -5.42
CA GLY A 57 2.51 -22.86 -4.74
C GLY A 57 2.31 -24.08 -5.65
N THR A 58 2.01 -23.85 -6.92
CA THR A 58 1.89 -24.84 -8.00
C THR A 58 3.02 -24.63 -9.00
N GLY A 59 3.22 -25.58 -9.90
CA GLY A 59 3.95 -25.30 -11.13
C GLY A 59 3.15 -24.35 -12.05
N ILE A 60 3.87 -23.68 -12.96
CA ILE A 60 3.36 -22.49 -13.67
C ILE A 60 2.17 -22.78 -14.62
N ASN A 61 1.95 -24.03 -15.04
CA ASN A 61 0.83 -24.37 -15.92
C ASN A 61 -0.46 -24.74 -15.17
N LEU A 62 -0.46 -24.68 -13.83
CA LEU A 62 -1.62 -24.96 -13.01
C LEU A 62 -2.08 -23.70 -12.29
N VAL A 63 -3.34 -23.32 -12.53
CA VAL A 63 -4.00 -22.23 -11.82
C VAL A 63 -4.58 -22.76 -10.51
N PHE A 64 -4.06 -22.27 -9.39
CA PHE A 64 -4.65 -22.49 -8.08
C PHE A 64 -4.56 -21.22 -7.23
N PRO A 65 -5.69 -20.74 -6.66
CA PRO A 65 -7.04 -21.31 -6.77
C PRO A 65 -7.68 -21.05 -8.16
N PRO A 66 -8.55 -21.93 -8.69
CA PRO A 66 -9.09 -21.81 -10.05
C PRO A 66 -9.81 -20.49 -10.35
N GLU A 67 -10.50 -19.92 -9.36
CA GLU A 67 -11.19 -18.63 -9.50
C GLU A 67 -10.26 -17.44 -9.76
N ASN A 68 -8.95 -17.59 -9.52
CA ASN A 68 -7.96 -16.55 -9.78
C ASN A 68 -7.36 -16.63 -11.19
N ALA A 69 -7.92 -17.41 -12.11
CA ALA A 69 -7.42 -17.54 -13.49
C ALA A 69 -7.29 -16.18 -14.20
N ASP A 70 -8.39 -15.42 -14.31
CA ASP A 70 -8.39 -14.06 -14.89
C ASP A 70 -7.42 -13.13 -14.17
N LEU A 71 -7.37 -13.23 -12.84
CA LEU A 71 -6.46 -12.42 -12.05
C LEU A 71 -5.00 -12.70 -12.42
N PHE A 72 -4.60 -13.97 -12.58
CA PHE A 72 -3.22 -14.33 -12.93
C PHE A 72 -2.84 -13.87 -14.34
N GLU A 73 -3.75 -13.91 -15.30
CA GLU A 73 -3.53 -13.34 -16.63
C GLU A 73 -3.28 -11.83 -16.56
N ARG A 74 -4.10 -11.11 -15.79
CA ARG A 74 -3.94 -9.66 -15.59
C ARG A 74 -2.65 -9.31 -14.84
N ILE A 75 -2.25 -10.14 -13.88
CA ILE A 75 -0.94 -10.01 -13.19
C ILE A 75 0.19 -10.22 -14.18
N ALA A 76 0.13 -11.25 -15.04
CA ALA A 76 1.16 -11.51 -16.04
C ALA A 76 1.31 -10.35 -17.03
N ALA A 77 0.20 -9.71 -17.41
CA ALA A 77 0.22 -8.54 -18.30
C ALA A 77 0.82 -7.27 -17.66
N ASN A 78 0.76 -7.12 -16.34
CA ASN A 78 1.20 -5.91 -15.62
C ASN A 78 2.32 -6.17 -14.60
N GLY A 79 3.02 -7.29 -14.73
CA GLY A 79 3.91 -7.77 -13.68
C GLY A 79 4.50 -9.13 -14.00
N ALA A 80 4.35 -10.09 -13.07
CA ALA A 80 4.84 -11.45 -13.30
C ALA A 80 4.09 -12.48 -12.46
N VAL A 81 3.98 -13.69 -13.00
CA VAL A 81 3.60 -14.89 -12.25
C VAL A 81 4.81 -15.81 -12.22
N LEU A 82 5.24 -16.19 -11.02
CA LEU A 82 6.48 -16.92 -10.78
C LEU A 82 6.18 -18.27 -10.12
N SER A 83 6.94 -19.30 -10.49
CA SER A 83 6.94 -20.58 -9.78
C SER A 83 8.34 -21.16 -9.77
N GLN A 84 8.72 -21.80 -8.66
CA GLN A 84 9.95 -22.59 -8.54
C GLN A 84 9.70 -24.08 -8.80
N PHE A 85 8.46 -24.49 -9.04
CA PHE A 85 8.10 -25.90 -9.16
C PHE A 85 8.05 -26.35 -10.62
N PRO A 86 8.33 -27.64 -10.91
CA PRO A 86 8.14 -28.20 -12.24
C PRO A 86 6.73 -27.93 -12.76
N PHE A 87 6.57 -27.72 -14.07
CA PHE A 87 5.33 -27.26 -14.71
C PHE A 87 4.07 -27.90 -14.08
N ASN A 88 3.95 -29.22 -14.05
CA ASN A 88 2.75 -29.93 -13.57
C ASN A 88 2.67 -30.19 -12.06
N ARG A 89 3.44 -29.50 -11.20
CA ARG A 89 3.40 -29.76 -9.75
C ARG A 89 2.13 -29.18 -9.12
N ASN A 90 1.25 -30.07 -8.63
CA ASN A 90 0.10 -29.68 -7.83
C ASN A 90 0.50 -29.00 -6.51
N ALA A 91 -0.36 -28.12 -6.02
CA ALA A 91 -0.19 -27.51 -4.70
C ALA A 91 -0.52 -28.51 -3.59
N ASP A 92 0.29 -28.50 -2.53
CA ASP A 92 0.11 -29.32 -1.35
C ASP A 92 0.50 -28.54 -0.09
N LYS A 93 0.42 -29.20 1.08
CA LYS A 93 0.75 -28.56 2.36
C LYS A 93 2.23 -28.14 2.47
N GLN A 94 3.12 -28.72 1.69
CA GLN A 94 4.55 -28.42 1.68
C GLN A 94 4.90 -27.33 0.68
N THR A 95 4.28 -27.29 -0.50
CA THR A 95 4.62 -26.31 -1.53
C THR A 95 4.32 -24.88 -1.10
N PHE A 96 3.26 -24.63 -0.32
CA PHE A 96 2.92 -23.29 0.16
C PHE A 96 4.00 -22.68 1.07
N PRO A 97 4.43 -23.33 2.17
CA PRO A 97 5.57 -22.85 2.97
C PRO A 97 6.85 -22.68 2.14
N ILE A 98 7.16 -23.62 1.25
CA ILE A 98 8.37 -23.55 0.42
C ILE A 98 8.35 -22.30 -0.47
N ARG A 99 7.21 -21.96 -1.08
CA ARG A 99 7.08 -20.74 -1.89
C ARG A 99 7.15 -19.47 -1.04
N ASN A 100 6.64 -19.48 0.20
CA ASN A 100 6.56 -18.27 1.03
C ASN A 100 7.93 -17.63 1.28
N ARG A 101 9.01 -18.43 1.31
CA ARG A 101 10.38 -17.91 1.42
C ARG A 101 10.77 -16.99 0.25
N ILE A 102 10.25 -17.25 -0.95
CA ILE A 102 10.50 -16.42 -2.13
C ILE A 102 9.76 -15.10 -1.97
N VAL A 103 8.49 -15.14 -1.58
CA VAL A 103 7.68 -13.93 -1.30
C VAL A 103 8.37 -13.05 -0.28
N ALA A 104 8.80 -13.62 0.85
CA ALA A 104 9.51 -12.88 1.89
C ALA A 104 10.86 -12.36 1.38
N GLY A 105 11.70 -13.24 0.84
CA GLY A 105 13.08 -12.93 0.46
C GLY A 105 13.24 -11.91 -0.67
N MET A 106 12.29 -11.85 -1.61
CA MET A 106 12.34 -10.91 -2.74
C MET A 106 11.79 -9.52 -2.42
N THR A 107 11.25 -9.32 -1.22
CA THR A 107 10.71 -8.02 -0.78
C THR A 107 11.63 -7.35 0.22
N LEU A 108 11.55 -6.02 0.31
CA LEU A 108 12.20 -5.23 1.36
C LEU A 108 11.38 -5.24 2.66
N GLY A 109 10.06 -5.33 2.54
CA GLY A 109 9.13 -5.37 3.66
C GLY A 109 7.94 -6.31 3.40
N THR A 110 7.52 -7.03 4.44
CA THR A 110 6.35 -7.93 4.43
C THR A 110 5.25 -7.38 5.32
N VAL A 111 4.12 -7.02 4.71
CA VAL A 111 2.90 -6.59 5.43
C VAL A 111 1.97 -7.78 5.64
N VAL A 112 1.60 -8.03 6.89
CA VAL A 112 0.60 -9.02 7.31
C VAL A 112 -0.71 -8.30 7.64
N VAL A 113 -1.74 -8.48 6.82
CA VAL A 113 -3.00 -7.72 6.95
C VAL A 113 -3.97 -8.35 7.95
N GLU A 114 -4.14 -9.67 7.90
CA GLU A 114 -5.03 -10.39 8.81
C GLU A 114 -4.47 -11.80 9.02
N ALA A 115 -4.34 -12.25 10.27
CA ALA A 115 -3.80 -13.56 10.60
C ALA A 115 -4.27 -14.03 11.98
N ASN A 116 -4.78 -15.25 12.06
CA ASN A 116 -4.90 -15.96 13.33
C ASN A 116 -3.55 -16.59 13.72
N LEU A 117 -3.46 -17.16 14.92
CA LEU A 117 -2.22 -17.75 15.47
C LEU A 117 -1.70 -18.96 14.68
N THR A 118 -2.54 -19.60 13.86
CA THR A 118 -2.18 -20.76 13.03
C THR A 118 -2.06 -20.42 11.55
N SER A 119 -2.08 -19.13 11.20
CA SER A 119 -2.07 -18.67 9.82
C SER A 119 -0.72 -18.92 9.16
N GLY A 120 -0.73 -19.43 7.93
CA GLY A 120 0.49 -19.55 7.11
C GLY A 120 1.16 -18.20 6.82
N ALA A 121 0.45 -17.07 6.97
CA ALA A 121 1.04 -15.74 6.86
C ALA A 121 2.09 -15.46 7.96
N LEU A 122 1.95 -16.08 9.13
CA LEU A 122 2.95 -15.96 10.20
C LEU A 122 4.27 -16.67 9.84
N ILE A 123 4.19 -17.76 9.06
CA ILE A 123 5.37 -18.43 8.52
C ILE A 123 6.13 -17.47 7.60
N THR A 124 5.43 -16.79 6.69
CA THR A 124 6.05 -15.79 5.81
C THR A 124 6.66 -14.63 6.59
N ALA A 125 5.99 -14.16 7.64
CA ALA A 125 6.51 -13.10 8.50
C ALA A 125 7.81 -13.52 9.20
N ASN A 126 7.86 -14.74 9.76
CA ASN A 126 9.09 -15.26 10.38
C ASN A 126 10.23 -15.40 9.35
N MET A 127 9.93 -15.92 8.15
CA MET A 127 10.92 -16.00 7.06
C MET A 127 11.42 -14.61 6.62
N ALA A 128 10.57 -13.58 6.68
CA ALA A 128 10.96 -12.21 6.40
C ALA A 128 11.94 -11.67 7.46
N VAL A 129 11.67 -11.92 8.75
CA VAL A 129 12.60 -11.57 9.83
C VAL A 129 13.94 -12.30 9.68
N GLU A 130 13.91 -13.60 9.41
CA GLU A 130 15.13 -14.42 9.19
C GLU A 130 15.96 -13.91 8.00
N ALA A 131 15.30 -13.38 6.97
CA ALA A 131 15.95 -12.78 5.80
C ALA A 131 16.34 -11.29 6.00
N GLY A 132 16.23 -10.75 7.21
CA GLY A 132 16.56 -9.36 7.52
C GLY A 132 15.63 -8.35 6.82
N ARG A 133 14.36 -8.72 6.59
CA ARG A 133 13.34 -7.87 5.98
C ARG A 133 12.44 -7.27 7.05
N GLN A 134 11.95 -6.06 6.79
CA GLN A 134 11.03 -5.40 7.70
C GLN A 134 9.68 -6.13 7.72
N VAL A 135 9.10 -6.31 8.90
CA VAL A 135 7.75 -6.89 9.04
C VAL A 135 6.80 -5.84 9.57
N PHE A 136 5.66 -5.72 8.90
CA PHE A 136 4.56 -4.85 9.28
C PHE A 136 3.32 -5.70 9.57
N ALA A 137 2.52 -5.26 10.53
CA ALA A 137 1.28 -5.94 10.86
C ALA A 137 0.16 -4.91 11.03
N VAL A 138 -0.95 -5.16 10.35
CA VAL A 138 -2.14 -4.30 10.43
C VAL A 138 -2.86 -4.60 11.75
N PRO A 139 -3.17 -3.57 12.57
CA PRO A 139 -3.92 -3.77 13.78
C PRO A 139 -5.37 -4.15 13.46
N GLY A 140 -5.98 -4.92 14.34
CA GLY A 140 -7.40 -5.25 14.25
C GLY A 140 -8.03 -5.32 15.63
N ARG A 141 -9.34 -5.57 15.70
CA ARG A 141 -10.06 -5.65 16.97
C ARG A 141 -9.42 -6.68 17.91
N ILE A 142 -9.27 -6.32 19.19
CA ILE A 142 -8.62 -7.15 20.23
C ILE A 142 -9.34 -8.47 20.52
N ASP A 143 -10.65 -8.50 20.29
CA ASP A 143 -11.55 -9.64 20.49
C ASP A 143 -11.68 -10.52 19.24
N SER A 144 -11.16 -10.09 18.10
CA SER A 144 -11.20 -10.88 16.87
C SER A 144 -10.09 -11.93 16.86
N PRO A 145 -10.42 -13.24 16.75
CA PRO A 145 -9.43 -14.30 16.61
C PRO A 145 -8.53 -14.14 15.37
N ARG A 146 -9.02 -13.42 14.36
CA ARG A 146 -8.31 -13.18 13.09
C ARG A 146 -7.28 -12.06 13.17
N SER A 147 -7.28 -11.29 14.25
CA SER A 147 -6.28 -10.25 14.52
C SER A 147 -5.14 -10.74 15.41
N LYS A 148 -5.34 -11.85 16.13
CA LYS A 148 -4.39 -12.33 17.17
C LYS A 148 -2.98 -12.56 16.63
N GLY A 149 -2.84 -13.09 15.42
CA GLY A 149 -1.54 -13.28 14.79
C GLY A 149 -0.84 -11.95 14.48
N CYS A 150 -1.57 -10.95 13.97
CA CYS A 150 -1.03 -9.60 13.77
C CYS A 150 -0.61 -8.97 15.10
N HIS A 151 -1.43 -9.10 16.16
CA HIS A 151 -1.07 -8.59 17.49
C HIS A 151 0.19 -9.26 18.06
N GLU A 152 0.34 -10.57 17.89
CA GLU A 152 1.56 -11.27 18.31
C GLU A 152 2.79 -10.83 17.52
N LEU A 153 2.66 -10.55 16.22
CA LEU A 153 3.75 -9.97 15.44
C LEU A 153 4.15 -8.59 15.97
N ILE A 154 3.18 -7.72 16.26
CA ILE A 154 3.43 -6.38 16.80
C ILE A 154 4.15 -6.48 18.16
N LYS A 155 3.69 -7.35 19.06
CA LYS A 155 4.36 -7.59 20.36
C LYS A 155 5.79 -8.11 20.21
N LYS A 156 6.09 -8.82 19.12
CA LYS A 156 7.43 -9.34 18.80
C LYS A 156 8.30 -8.34 18.03
N GLY A 157 7.83 -7.11 17.84
CA GLY A 157 8.60 -6.03 17.21
C GLY A 157 8.29 -5.77 15.73
N ALA A 158 7.25 -6.41 15.16
CA ALA A 158 6.75 -5.96 13.86
C ALA A 158 6.18 -4.54 13.98
N LYS A 159 6.43 -3.69 12.98
CA LYS A 159 5.90 -2.32 12.99
C LYS A 159 4.39 -2.35 12.76
N LEU A 160 3.66 -1.62 13.59
CA LEU A 160 2.21 -1.43 13.41
C LEU A 160 1.97 -0.62 12.13
N CYS A 161 1.03 -1.06 11.29
CA CYS A 161 0.73 -0.44 10.01
C CYS A 161 -0.76 -0.07 9.91
N GLU A 162 -1.04 1.23 9.90
CA GLU A 162 -2.37 1.83 9.70
C GLU A 162 -2.52 2.36 8.27
N GLY A 163 -1.40 2.75 7.65
CA GLY A 163 -1.34 3.31 6.32
C GLY A 163 -0.14 2.84 5.50
N ALA A 164 -0.09 3.30 4.24
CA ALA A 164 1.07 3.08 3.38
C ALA A 164 2.27 3.92 3.84
N GLU A 165 2.00 5.06 4.48
CA GLU A 165 2.97 5.99 5.03
C GLU A 165 3.85 5.33 6.11
N ASP A 166 3.26 4.47 6.95
CA ASP A 166 4.01 3.69 7.96
C ASP A 166 5.03 2.74 7.35
N ILE A 167 4.73 2.25 6.14
CA ILE A 167 5.60 1.37 5.36
C ILE A 167 6.70 2.18 4.69
N LEU A 168 6.34 3.29 4.05
CA LEU A 168 7.27 4.10 3.27
C LEU A 168 8.30 4.81 4.14
N SER A 169 7.90 5.27 5.33
CA SER A 169 8.82 5.89 6.29
C SER A 169 10.00 4.97 6.67
N GLU A 170 9.80 3.65 6.69
CA GLU A 170 10.89 2.69 6.93
C GLU A 170 11.86 2.55 5.77
N PHE A 171 11.54 3.08 4.60
CA PHE A 171 12.34 2.95 3.39
C PHE A 171 12.75 4.29 2.78
N GLU A 172 12.55 5.41 3.49
CA GLU A 172 12.94 6.74 3.03
C GLU A 172 14.43 6.82 2.64
N TYR A 173 15.31 6.08 3.32
CA TYR A 173 16.75 6.04 2.98
C TYR A 173 17.03 5.43 1.60
N LEU A 174 16.10 4.65 1.03
CA LEU A 174 16.19 4.12 -0.33
C LEU A 174 15.78 5.16 -1.38
N PHE A 175 15.10 6.22 -0.94
CA PHE A 175 14.69 7.37 -1.74
C PHE A 175 15.50 8.59 -1.27
N PRO A 176 16.83 8.62 -1.49
CA PRO A 176 17.59 9.83 -1.18
C PRO A 176 16.94 11.01 -1.89
N SER A 177 16.81 12.13 -1.19
CA SER A 177 16.38 13.43 -1.73
C SER A 177 17.41 13.89 -2.76
N THR A 178 17.44 13.26 -3.93
CA THR A 178 18.32 13.70 -5.01
C THR A 178 17.79 15.03 -5.48
N ASN A 179 18.61 16.07 -5.32
CA ASN A 179 18.71 17.23 -6.20
C ASN A 179 18.86 16.76 -7.67
N ARG A 180 17.81 16.15 -8.22
CA ARG A 180 17.72 15.76 -9.61
C ARG A 180 16.84 16.81 -10.26
N PRO A 181 17.39 17.80 -10.98
CA PRO A 181 16.55 18.60 -11.86
C PRO A 181 15.83 17.63 -12.79
N PRO A 182 14.51 17.75 -12.97
CA PRO A 182 13.75 16.78 -13.74
C PRO A 182 14.31 16.73 -15.17
N GLY A 183 14.91 15.59 -15.52
CA GLY A 183 15.25 15.29 -16.89
C GLY A 183 13.94 15.15 -17.67
N ALA A 184 13.71 16.10 -18.57
CA ALA A 184 12.56 16.10 -19.46
C ALA A 184 12.66 14.90 -20.43
N SER A 185 12.20 13.71 -20.03
CA SER A 185 11.69 12.72 -21.00
C SER A 185 11.04 11.45 -20.41
N GLU A 186 11.19 11.09 -19.13
CA GLU A 186 10.79 9.72 -18.69
C GLU A 186 10.06 9.63 -17.36
N THR A 187 9.10 10.52 -17.11
CA THR A 187 8.02 10.24 -16.17
C THR A 187 6.71 10.19 -16.93
N GLY A 188 6.05 9.04 -16.86
CA GLY A 188 4.62 8.97 -17.12
C GLY A 188 3.97 10.08 -16.32
N VAL A 189 3.36 11.02 -17.03
CA VAL A 189 2.77 12.23 -16.49
C VAL A 189 1.74 11.82 -15.43
N LEU A 190 2.15 11.86 -14.15
CA LEU A 190 1.23 12.28 -13.11
C LEU A 190 0.66 13.60 -13.64
N PRO A 191 -0.66 13.74 -13.83
CA PRO A 191 -1.20 14.99 -14.32
C PRO A 191 -0.67 16.06 -13.39
N ALA A 192 0.12 16.99 -13.94
CA ALA A 192 0.50 18.20 -13.23
C ALA A 192 -0.79 18.70 -12.59
N LEU A 193 -0.81 18.74 -11.26
CA LEU A 193 -1.92 19.27 -10.49
C LEU A 193 -2.01 20.74 -10.85
N ASN A 194 -2.72 21.05 -11.94
CA ASN A 194 -2.93 22.42 -12.37
C ASN A 194 -3.82 23.05 -11.31
N LEU A 195 -3.20 23.85 -10.46
CA LEU A 195 -3.90 24.75 -9.56
C LEU A 195 -4.42 25.91 -10.41
N SER A 196 -5.69 26.25 -10.22
CA SER A 196 -6.22 27.53 -10.69
C SER A 196 -5.45 28.68 -10.02
N GLU A 197 -5.45 29.87 -10.63
CA GLU A 197 -4.75 31.04 -10.06
C GLU A 197 -5.15 31.34 -8.61
N ASN A 198 -6.42 31.09 -8.26
CA ASN A 198 -6.91 31.27 -6.90
C ASN A 198 -6.43 30.17 -5.95
N GLU A 199 -6.40 28.91 -6.40
CA GLU A 199 -5.84 27.81 -5.60
C GLU A 199 -4.35 28.00 -5.37
N GLN A 200 -3.58 28.48 -6.36
CA GLN A 200 -2.16 28.76 -6.19
C GLN A 200 -1.94 29.87 -5.16
N LYS A 201 -2.66 30.99 -5.25
CA LYS A 201 -2.56 32.10 -4.28
C LYS A 201 -2.93 31.69 -2.86
N VAL A 202 -3.97 30.86 -2.70
CA VAL A 202 -4.38 30.33 -1.39
C VAL A 202 -3.35 29.31 -0.89
N TYR A 203 -2.83 28.46 -1.79
CA TYR A 203 -1.80 27.51 -1.43
C TYR A 203 -0.56 28.25 -0.93
N ASP A 204 -0.07 29.26 -1.66
CA ASP A 204 1.08 30.10 -1.32
C ASP A 204 0.90 30.90 -0.01
N ALA A 205 -0.34 31.28 0.31
CA ALA A 205 -0.69 32.03 1.53
C ALA A 205 -0.73 31.17 2.81
N LEU A 206 -0.78 29.84 2.70
CA LEU A 206 -0.70 28.94 3.85
C LEU A 206 0.73 28.91 4.41
N SER A 207 0.89 28.93 5.72
CA SER A 207 2.20 28.69 6.34
C SER A 207 2.51 27.17 6.37
N ASN A 208 3.75 26.82 6.74
CA ASN A 208 4.11 25.43 7.04
C ASN A 208 3.55 24.95 8.40
N GLU A 209 2.80 25.81 9.10
CA GLU A 209 2.12 25.55 10.36
C GLU A 209 0.59 25.71 10.20
N GLU A 210 -0.17 25.47 11.26
CA GLU A 210 -1.63 25.61 11.23
C GLU A 210 -2.04 27.06 10.97
N SER A 211 -2.74 27.32 9.87
CA SER A 211 -3.20 28.65 9.47
C SER A 211 -4.72 28.78 9.62
N ASN A 212 -5.20 29.89 10.18
CA ASN A 212 -6.64 30.17 10.26
C ASN A 212 -7.18 30.70 8.93
N ILE A 213 -8.44 30.40 8.60
CA ILE A 213 -9.12 30.92 7.41
C ILE A 213 -9.03 32.45 7.25
N ASP A 214 -9.12 33.22 8.34
CA ASP A 214 -9.05 34.69 8.28
C ASP A 214 -7.64 35.21 7.95
N GLU A 215 -6.61 34.44 8.32
CA GLU A 215 -5.21 34.73 8.00
C GLU A 215 -4.91 34.39 6.54
N ILE A 216 -5.44 33.27 6.05
CA ILE A 216 -5.34 32.86 4.64
C ILE A 216 -6.02 33.88 3.73
N ILE A 217 -7.19 34.41 4.12
CA ILE A 217 -7.89 35.47 3.37
C ILE A 217 -7.02 36.72 3.29
N ARG A 218 -6.39 37.12 4.39
CA ARG A 218 -5.54 38.31 4.45
C ARG A 218 -4.29 38.18 3.59
N HIS A 219 -3.61 37.02 3.64
CA HIS A 219 -2.37 36.79 2.91
C HIS A 219 -2.58 36.47 1.43
N SER A 220 -3.69 35.82 1.06
CA SER A 220 -4.00 35.52 -0.35
C SER A 220 -4.53 36.74 -1.13
N GLY A 221 -5.04 37.76 -0.43
CA GLY A 221 -5.63 38.95 -1.05
C GLY A 221 -6.91 38.67 -1.85
N LEU A 222 -7.54 37.51 -1.65
CA LEU A 222 -8.74 37.08 -2.34
C LEU A 222 -9.99 37.28 -1.48
N PRO A 223 -11.18 37.46 -2.10
CA PRO A 223 -12.45 37.46 -1.36
C PRO A 223 -12.67 36.15 -0.59
N SER A 224 -13.32 36.22 0.57
CA SER A 224 -13.59 35.05 1.44
C SER A 224 -14.30 33.89 0.72
N SER A 225 -15.18 34.20 -0.24
CA SER A 225 -15.86 33.22 -1.08
C SER A 225 -14.89 32.48 -2.02
N ALA A 226 -13.95 33.20 -2.63
CA ALA A 226 -12.93 32.62 -3.51
C ALA A 226 -11.93 31.75 -2.71
N VAL A 227 -11.57 32.18 -1.50
CA VAL A 227 -10.69 31.42 -0.60
C VAL A 227 -11.36 30.13 -0.14
N SER A 228 -12.65 30.18 0.22
CA SER A 228 -13.39 28.98 0.64
C SER A 228 -13.49 27.92 -0.47
N VAL A 229 -13.73 28.36 -1.71
CA VAL A 229 -13.77 27.47 -2.89
C VAL A 229 -12.38 26.89 -3.19
N ALA A 230 -11.33 27.71 -3.12
CA ALA A 230 -9.96 27.29 -3.33
C ALA A 230 -9.48 26.29 -2.26
N LEU A 231 -9.80 26.52 -0.98
CA LEU A 231 -9.47 25.58 0.11
C LEU A 231 -10.17 24.23 -0.09
N LEU A 232 -11.44 24.23 -0.49
CA LEU A 232 -12.16 23.00 -0.82
C LEU A 232 -11.50 22.26 -2.01
N GLY A 233 -11.11 22.98 -3.06
CA GLY A 233 -10.40 22.42 -4.21
C GLY A 233 -9.05 21.80 -3.84
N LEU A 234 -8.27 22.50 -3.00
CA LEU A 234 -6.98 22.04 -2.49
C LEU A 234 -7.13 20.82 -1.55
N GLU A 235 -8.17 20.75 -0.73
CA GLU A 235 -8.45 19.60 0.13
C GLU A 235 -8.85 18.37 -0.70
N MET A 236 -9.69 18.55 -1.71
CA MET A 236 -10.05 17.49 -2.68
C MET A 236 -8.82 16.99 -3.46
N LYS A 237 -7.87 17.89 -3.75
CA LYS A 237 -6.55 17.58 -4.35
C LYS A 237 -5.54 17.03 -3.33
N ARG A 238 -5.91 16.91 -2.06
CA ARG A 238 -5.08 16.44 -0.93
C ARG A 238 -3.79 17.23 -0.71
N LEU A 239 -3.77 18.49 -1.12
CA LEU A 239 -2.64 19.40 -0.90
C LEU A 239 -2.71 20.08 0.47
N ILE A 240 -3.88 20.10 1.08
CA ILE A 240 -4.11 20.66 2.42
C ILE A 240 -5.06 19.74 3.21
N ARG A 241 -5.13 19.93 4.52
CA ARG A 241 -6.09 19.27 5.41
C ARG A 241 -6.76 20.27 6.33
N GLN A 242 -8.08 20.15 6.50
CA GLN A 242 -8.82 20.93 7.47
C GLN A 242 -8.76 20.27 8.87
N LEU A 243 -8.51 21.09 9.88
CA LEU A 243 -8.50 20.75 11.30
C LEU A 243 -9.72 21.37 12.02
N PRO A 244 -10.09 20.88 13.21
CA PRO A 244 -11.13 21.49 14.03
C PRO A 244 -10.87 22.99 14.25
N GLY A 245 -11.94 23.80 14.21
CA GLY A 245 -11.81 25.25 14.40
C GLY A 245 -11.52 26.07 13.13
N LYS A 246 -11.72 25.50 11.93
CA LYS A 246 -11.41 26.14 10.63
C LYS A 246 -9.92 26.51 10.46
N MET A 247 -9.06 25.62 10.96
CA MET A 247 -7.62 25.69 10.78
C MET A 247 -7.24 24.80 9.59
N PHE A 248 -6.22 25.20 8.83
CA PHE A 248 -5.76 24.49 7.63
C PHE A 248 -4.25 24.30 7.68
N LEU A 249 -3.80 23.12 7.27
CA LEU A 249 -2.39 22.76 7.22
C LEU A 249 -2.04 22.26 5.81
N ARG A 250 -0.87 22.63 5.29
CA ARG A 250 -0.33 22.06 4.05
C ARG A 250 0.07 20.61 4.28
N ASN A 251 -0.34 19.72 3.38
CA ASN A 251 0.19 18.36 3.36
C ASN A 251 1.57 18.40 2.69
N ALA A 252 2.58 17.84 3.36
CA ALA A 252 3.93 17.68 2.82
C ALA A 252 3.97 16.64 1.70
#